data_AF-A0A950LNA2-F1
#
_entry.id   AF-A0A950LNA2-F1
#
_cell.length_a   1.000
_cell.length_b   1.000
_cell.length_c   1.000
_cell.angle_alpha   90.00
_cell.angle_beta   90.00
_cell.angle_gamma   90.00
#
_symmetry.space_group_name_H-M   'P 1'
#
loop_
_entity.id
_entity.type
_entity.pdbx_description
1 polymer ?
#
loop_
_entity_poly.entity_id
_entity_poly.type
_entity_poly.pdbx_seq_one_letter_code
_entity_poly.pdbx_strand_id
1 'polypeptide(L)'
;AEEYKGVAKFFTFLSDTDRQANLHQVSGYLPITKAAYEKTKASGFYEKNPVLEVPLLELTHKPPTENSRGLRFGNMVQMRDVWAEEIEAALSGQKTAKAALDAAVERGNQILRQFERSAAR
;
A
#
# COMPACT_ATOMS: atom_id res chain seq x y z
N ALA A 1 -18.70 22.39 -8.76
CA ALA A 1 -18.45 22.82 -7.37
C ALA A 1 -19.29 22.03 -6.36
N GLU A 2 -20.56 21.76 -6.65
CA GLU A 2 -21.40 20.86 -5.82
C GLU A 2 -20.91 19.41 -5.85
N GLU A 3 -20.29 18.98 -6.95
CA GLU A 3 -19.69 17.65 -7.10
C GLU A 3 -18.60 17.40 -6.05
N TYR A 4 -17.72 18.39 -5.79
CA TYR A 4 -16.70 18.27 -4.76
C TYR A 4 -17.28 18.20 -3.34
N LYS A 5 -18.41 18.88 -3.08
CA LYS A 5 -19.14 18.73 -1.81
C LYS A 5 -19.72 17.32 -1.70
N GLY A 6 -20.25 16.78 -2.79
CA GLY A 6 -20.70 15.39 -2.87
C GLY A 6 -19.56 14.40 -2.60
N VAL A 7 -18.41 14.57 -3.26
CA VAL A 7 -17.21 13.74 -3.06
C VAL A 7 -16.71 13.80 -1.62
N ALA A 8 -16.64 15.00 -1.02
CA ALA A 8 -16.25 15.15 0.38
C ALA A 8 -17.21 14.42 1.32
N LYS A 9 -18.54 14.59 1.14
CA LYS A 9 -19.55 13.86 1.91
C LYS A 9 -19.44 12.35 1.73
N PHE A 10 -19.12 11.89 0.52
CA PHE A 10 -18.92 10.47 0.25
C PHE A 10 -17.68 9.92 0.98
N PHE A 11 -16.56 10.64 1.00
CA PHE A 11 -15.41 10.23 1.79
C PHE A 11 -15.71 10.23 3.29
N THR A 12 -16.47 11.21 3.80
CA THR A 12 -16.96 11.21 5.19
C THR A 12 -17.81 9.97 5.47
N PHE A 13 -18.76 9.67 4.58
CA PHE A 13 -19.62 8.47 4.68
C PHE A 13 -18.80 7.19 4.70
N LEU A 14 -17.77 7.08 3.84
CA LEU A 14 -16.88 5.92 3.81
C LEU A 14 -16.06 5.82 5.11
N SER A 15 -15.56 6.93 5.65
CA SER A 15 -14.71 6.97 6.85
C SER A 15 -15.46 6.82 8.18
N ASP A 16 -16.79 6.77 8.15
CA ASP A 16 -17.62 6.51 9.32
C ASP A 16 -17.16 5.25 10.07
N THR A 17 -17.09 5.34 11.40
CA THR A 17 -16.49 4.29 12.24
C THR A 17 -17.19 2.94 12.09
N ASP A 18 -18.52 2.94 12.07
CA ASP A 18 -19.33 1.73 12.02
C ASP A 18 -19.22 1.07 10.66
N ARG A 19 -19.21 1.91 9.62
CA ARG A 19 -18.98 1.46 8.25
C ARG A 19 -17.59 0.89 8.04
N GLN A 20 -16.56 1.57 8.52
CA GLN A 20 -15.18 1.09 8.39
C GLN A 20 -14.95 -0.19 9.17
N ALA A 21 -15.50 -0.31 10.38
CA ALA A 21 -15.43 -1.56 11.14
C ALA A 21 -16.12 -2.70 10.37
N ASN A 22 -17.33 -2.47 9.84
CA ASN A 22 -18.02 -3.47 9.03
C ASN A 22 -17.23 -3.85 7.78
N LEU A 23 -16.78 -2.87 6.98
CA LEU A 23 -16.02 -3.10 5.75
C LEU A 23 -14.74 -3.91 6.01
N HIS A 24 -14.00 -3.59 7.06
CA HIS A 24 -12.83 -4.36 7.45
C HIS A 24 -13.20 -5.82 7.76
N GLN A 25 -14.23 -6.03 8.58
CA GLN A 25 -14.64 -7.36 9.03
C GLN A 25 -15.15 -8.24 7.88
N VAL A 26 -15.85 -7.67 6.89
CA VAL A 26 -16.43 -8.44 5.77
C VAL A 26 -15.47 -8.64 4.60
N SER A 27 -14.50 -7.73 4.40
CA SER A 27 -13.59 -7.78 3.24
C SER A 27 -12.19 -8.29 3.57
N GLY A 28 -11.76 -8.21 4.83
CA GLY A 28 -10.39 -8.48 5.25
C GLY A 28 -9.38 -7.35 4.98
N TYR A 29 -9.77 -6.28 4.27
CA TYR A 29 -8.92 -5.08 4.15
C TYR A 29 -8.75 -4.37 5.48
N LEU A 30 -7.62 -3.68 5.68
CA LEU A 30 -7.34 -2.96 6.92
C LEU A 30 -8.36 -1.84 7.22
N PRO A 31 -8.72 -1.63 8.49
CA PRO A 31 -9.49 -0.45 8.89
C PRO A 31 -8.64 0.81 8.67
N ILE A 32 -9.18 1.81 7.97
CA ILE A 32 -8.41 3.02 7.61
C ILE A 32 -8.39 4.09 8.70
N THR A 33 -9.12 3.89 9.81
CA THR A 33 -9.18 4.80 10.95
C THR A 33 -8.89 4.08 12.25
N LYS A 34 -8.26 4.77 13.21
CA LYS A 34 -8.02 4.24 14.55
C LYS A 34 -9.32 3.86 15.26
N ALA A 35 -10.36 4.69 15.12
CA ALA A 35 -11.67 4.44 15.73
C ALA A 35 -12.29 3.11 15.27
N ALA A 36 -12.20 2.78 13.98
CA ALA A 36 -12.72 1.53 13.43
C ALA A 36 -11.94 0.31 13.92
N TYR A 37 -10.61 0.43 14.07
CA TYR A 37 -9.78 -0.59 14.68
C TYR A 37 -10.17 -0.85 16.14
N GLU A 38 -10.21 0.20 16.97
CA GLU A 38 -10.59 0.07 18.39
C GLU A 38 -11.99 -0.52 18.55
N LYS A 39 -12.96 -0.09 17.71
CA LYS A 39 -14.31 -0.67 17.70
C LYS A 39 -14.30 -2.16 17.32
N THR A 40 -13.54 -2.54 16.30
CA THR A 40 -13.42 -3.93 15.87
C THR A 40 -12.79 -4.78 16.97
N LYS A 41 -11.73 -4.29 17.61
CA LYS A 41 -11.08 -4.96 18.74
C LYS A 41 -12.02 -5.15 19.91
N ALA A 42 -12.71 -4.09 20.34
CA ALA A 42 -13.68 -4.13 21.43
C ALA A 42 -14.87 -5.06 21.17
N SER A 43 -15.19 -5.35 19.91
CA SER A 43 -16.25 -6.31 19.55
C SER A 43 -15.85 -7.78 19.71
N GLY A 44 -14.59 -8.07 20.07
CA GLY A 44 -14.06 -9.44 20.16
C GLY A 44 -13.79 -10.07 18.79
N PHE A 45 -13.78 -9.28 17.71
CA PHE A 45 -13.59 -9.80 16.35
C PHE A 45 -12.22 -10.46 16.17
N TYR A 46 -11.15 -9.83 16.67
CA TYR A 46 -9.79 -10.38 16.56
C TYR A 46 -9.55 -11.57 17.49
N GLU A 47 -10.27 -11.70 18.61
CA GLU A 47 -10.19 -12.91 19.45
C GLU A 47 -10.69 -14.14 18.69
N LYS A 48 -11.73 -13.97 17.87
CA LYS A 48 -12.28 -15.02 17.01
C LYS A 48 -11.49 -15.19 15.71
N ASN A 49 -10.84 -14.13 15.24
CA ASN A 49 -10.11 -14.09 13.96
C ASN A 49 -8.70 -13.49 14.15
N PRO A 50 -7.81 -14.14 14.91
CA PRO A 50 -6.53 -13.54 15.34
C PRO A 50 -5.61 -13.19 14.18
N VAL A 51 -5.65 -13.95 13.09
CA VAL A 51 -4.85 -13.71 11.89
C VAL A 51 -5.19 -12.36 11.24
N LEU A 52 -6.40 -11.86 11.42
CA LEU A 52 -6.84 -10.60 10.81
C LEU A 52 -6.34 -9.35 11.55
N GLU A 53 -5.80 -9.48 12.77
CA GLU A 53 -5.14 -8.36 13.48
C GLU A 53 -3.66 -8.23 13.08
N VAL A 54 -3.01 -9.33 12.68
CA VAL A 54 -1.57 -9.40 12.41
C VAL A 54 -1.08 -8.33 11.43
N PRO A 55 -1.70 -8.11 10.25
CA PRO A 55 -1.21 -7.10 9.30
C PRO A 55 -1.28 -5.67 9.86
N LEU A 56 -2.22 -5.40 10.78
CA LEU A 56 -2.31 -4.10 11.42
C LEU A 56 -1.20 -3.92 12.47
N LEU A 57 -0.92 -4.97 13.25
CA LEU A 57 0.20 -4.98 14.19
C LEU A 57 1.53 -4.80 13.45
N GLU A 58 1.69 -5.44 12.29
CA GLU A 58 2.87 -5.27 11.42
C GLU A 58 2.97 -3.83 10.91
N LEU A 59 1.90 -3.30 10.32
CA LEU A 59 1.86 -1.94 9.77
C LEU A 59 2.16 -0.86 10.82
N THR A 60 1.74 -1.08 12.07
CA THR A 60 1.86 -0.11 13.16
C THR A 60 2.97 -0.42 14.16
N HIS A 61 3.79 -1.45 13.91
CA HIS A 61 4.82 -1.91 14.83
C HIS A 61 5.83 -0.82 15.22
N LYS A 62 6.11 0.13 14.30
CA LYS A 62 7.00 1.27 14.54
C LYS A 62 6.45 2.54 13.88
N PRO A 63 6.75 3.73 14.44
CA PRO A 63 6.49 4.99 13.76
C PRO A 63 7.21 5.04 12.40
N PRO A 64 6.56 5.56 11.34
CA PRO A 64 7.19 5.65 10.04
C PRO A 64 8.31 6.70 10.04
N THR A 65 9.46 6.33 9.45
CA THR A 65 10.54 7.24 9.09
C THR A 65 10.19 8.03 7.83
N GLU A 66 11.05 8.98 7.43
CA GLU A 66 10.91 9.71 6.17
C GLU A 66 10.73 8.77 4.96
N ASN A 67 11.51 7.69 4.91
CA ASN A 67 11.56 6.77 3.78
C ASN A 67 10.65 5.53 3.92
N SER A 68 9.81 5.45 4.96
CA SER A 68 8.91 4.28 5.19
C SER A 68 7.43 4.63 5.26
N ARG A 69 7.04 5.85 4.86
CA ARG A 69 5.63 6.27 4.74
C ARG A 69 4.92 5.68 3.51
N GLY A 70 5.66 5.00 2.64
CA GLY A 70 5.21 4.49 1.36
C GLY A 70 6.09 4.98 0.22
N LEU A 71 5.80 4.49 -0.99
CA LEU A 71 6.56 4.82 -2.20
C LEU A 71 5.76 5.81 -3.06
N ARG A 72 6.43 6.84 -3.58
CA ARG A 72 5.85 7.82 -4.50
C ARG A 72 6.72 7.94 -5.74
N PHE A 73 6.58 6.97 -6.64
CA PHE A 73 7.29 6.93 -7.91
C PHE A 73 6.32 7.15 -9.06
N GLY A 74 6.72 7.98 -10.02
CA GLY A 74 6.02 8.05 -11.31
C GLY A 74 6.23 6.77 -12.11
N ASN A 75 5.24 6.37 -12.89
CA ASN A 75 5.24 5.09 -13.62
C ASN A 75 5.48 3.86 -12.72
N MET A 76 4.93 3.86 -11.50
CA MET A 76 5.09 2.78 -10.51
C MET A 76 4.61 1.41 -11.00
N VAL A 77 3.61 1.35 -11.90
CA VAL A 77 3.11 0.07 -12.42
C VAL A 77 4.18 -0.60 -13.27
N GLN A 78 4.76 0.13 -14.23
CA GLN A 78 5.84 -0.36 -15.09
C GLN A 78 7.10 -0.70 -14.28
N MET A 79 7.38 0.09 -13.24
CA MET A 79 8.46 -0.21 -12.31
C MET A 79 8.29 -1.58 -11.62
N ARG A 80 7.05 -1.93 -11.25
CA ARG A 80 6.76 -3.24 -10.62
C ARG A 80 6.96 -4.40 -11.59
N ASP A 81 6.64 -4.23 -12.87
CA ASP A 81 6.88 -5.26 -13.88
C ASP A 81 8.38 -5.54 -14.02
N VAL A 82 9.19 -4.48 -14.09
CA VAL A 82 10.66 -4.60 -14.08
C VAL A 82 11.16 -5.31 -12.83
N TRP A 83 10.67 -4.93 -11.65
CA TRP A 83 11.08 -5.60 -10.41
C TRP A 83 10.72 -7.07 -10.39
N ALA A 84 9.52 -7.43 -10.86
CA ALA A 84 9.07 -8.82 -10.94
C ALA A 84 9.99 -9.63 -11.86
N GLU A 85 10.25 -9.15 -13.07
CA GLU A 85 11.15 -9.82 -14.03
C GLU A 85 12.55 -10.07 -13.45
N GLU A 86 13.14 -9.06 -12.80
CA GLU A 86 14.49 -9.18 -12.24
C GLU A 86 14.53 -10.11 -11.01
N ILE A 87 13.50 -10.06 -10.15
CA ILE A 87 13.37 -10.96 -9.01
C ILE A 87 13.17 -12.40 -9.49
N GLU A 88 12.33 -12.64 -10.50
CA GLU A 88 12.12 -13.96 -11.10
C GLU A 88 13.40 -14.51 -11.74
N ALA A 89 14.19 -13.66 -12.43
CA ALA A 89 15.49 -14.03 -12.96
C ALA A 89 16.49 -14.43 -11.86
N ALA A 90 16.45 -13.76 -10.71
CA ALA A 90 17.26 -14.16 -9.56
C ALA A 90 16.79 -15.49 -8.94
N LEU A 91 15.48 -15.64 -8.71
CA LEU A 91 14.89 -16.84 -8.09
C LEU A 91 15.05 -18.10 -8.96
N SER A 92 15.07 -17.94 -10.29
CA SER A 92 15.32 -19.03 -11.24
C SER A 92 16.81 -19.32 -11.48
N GLY A 93 17.73 -18.57 -10.84
CA GLY A 93 19.17 -18.77 -10.96
C GLY A 93 19.80 -18.21 -12.24
N GLN A 94 19.04 -17.48 -13.06
CA GLN A 94 19.55 -16.83 -14.28
C GLN A 94 20.45 -15.62 -13.97
N LYS A 95 20.18 -14.93 -12.85
CA LYS A 95 20.99 -13.83 -12.33
C LYS A 95 21.35 -14.10 -10.87
N THR A 96 22.47 -13.54 -10.42
CA THR A 96 22.71 -13.43 -8.97
C THR A 96 21.74 -12.38 -8.40
N ALA A 97 21.44 -12.46 -7.10
CA ALA A 97 20.60 -11.48 -6.42
C ALA A 97 21.12 -10.05 -6.62
N LYS A 98 22.44 -9.84 -6.54
CA LYS A 98 23.04 -8.53 -6.79
C LYS A 98 22.81 -8.05 -8.23
N ALA A 99 23.07 -8.91 -9.23
CA ALA A 99 22.92 -8.52 -10.64
C ALA A 99 21.47 -8.18 -11.00
N ALA A 100 20.49 -8.92 -10.46
CA ALA A 100 19.08 -8.61 -10.62
C ALA A 100 18.69 -7.27 -10.00
N LEU A 101 19.11 -7.00 -8.77
CA LEU A 101 18.81 -5.73 -8.10
C LEU A 101 19.50 -4.53 -8.78
N ASP A 102 20.75 -4.68 -9.24
CA ASP A 102 21.45 -3.64 -9.99
C ASP A 102 20.70 -3.31 -11.31
N ALA A 103 20.25 -4.34 -12.03
CA ALA A 103 19.47 -4.18 -13.26
C ALA A 103 18.09 -3.54 -13.01
N ALA A 104 17.41 -3.94 -11.93
CA ALA A 104 16.14 -3.35 -11.51
C ALA A 104 16.29 -1.85 -11.20
N VAL A 105 17.39 -1.46 -10.54
CA VAL A 105 17.73 -0.05 -10.26
C VAL A 105 18.02 0.71 -11.55
N GLU A 106 18.84 0.17 -12.44
CA GLU A 106 19.19 0.81 -13.71
C GLU A 106 17.94 1.07 -14.57
N ARG A 107 17.17 0.02 -14.86
CA ARG A 107 15.93 0.09 -15.65
C ARG A 107 14.89 0.98 -14.97
N GLY A 108 14.76 0.86 -13.65
CA GLY A 108 13.86 1.70 -12.86
C GLY A 108 14.20 3.19 -12.94
N ASN A 109 15.47 3.55 -12.84
CA ASN A 109 15.89 4.94 -12.94
C ASN A 109 15.58 5.54 -14.32
N GLN A 110 15.71 4.75 -15.40
CA GLN A 110 15.31 5.20 -16.73
C GLN A 110 13.80 5.52 -16.80
N ILE A 111 12.95 4.68 -16.20
CA ILE A 111 11.50 4.90 -16.09
C ILE A 111 11.19 6.18 -15.31
N LEU A 112 11.89 6.42 -14.19
CA LEU A 112 11.73 7.64 -13.40
C LEU A 112 12.13 8.90 -14.19
N ARG A 113 13.24 8.86 -14.93
CA ARG A 113 13.66 9.97 -15.79
C ARG A 113 12.68 10.22 -16.93
N GLN A 114 12.07 9.17 -17.49
CA GLN A 114 11.00 9.33 -18.48
C GLN A 114 9.77 10.02 -17.88
N PHE A 115 9.34 9.59 -16.69
CA PHE A 115 8.23 10.21 -15.99
C PHE A 115 8.51 11.69 -15.70
N GLU A 116 9.68 12.01 -15.14
CA GLU A 116 10.12 13.38 -14.87
C GLU A 116 9.98 14.28 -16.10
N ARG A 117 10.46 13.83 -17.27
CA ARG A 117 10.32 14.58 -18.53
C ARG A 117 8.88 14.76 -18.99
N SER A 118 8.01 13.79 -18.72
CA SER A 118 6.60 13.84 -19.13
C SER A 118 5.71 14.68 -18.21
N ALA A 119 6.01 14.68 -16.90
CA ALA A 119 5.23 15.38 -15.89
C ALA A 119 5.63 16.85 -15.71
N ALA A 120 6.83 17.23 -16.16
CA ALA A 120 7.31 18.62 -16.15
C ALA A 120 6.81 19.45 -17.36
N ARG A 121 5.97 18.86 -18.22
CA ARG A 121 5.27 19.56 -19.30
C ARG A 121 3.83 19.83 -18.89
#